data_AF-A0A565BAU8-F1
#
_entry.id   AF-A0A565BAU8-F1
#
_cell.length_a   1.000
_cell.length_b   1.000
_cell.length_c   1.000
_cell.angle_alpha   90.00
_cell.angle_beta   90.00
_cell.angle_gamma   90.00
#
_symmetry.space_group_name_H-M   'P 1'
#
loop_
_entity.id
_entity.type
_entity.pdbx_description
1 polymer ?
#
loop_
_entity_poly.entity_id
_entity_poly.type
_entity_poly.pdbx_seq_one_letter_code
_entity_poly.pdbx_strand_id
1 'polypeptide(L)'
;MNTFTGEMDNLNASVVKKRERTLTFNQLTAPYHYPFCLDIYISKASVRACVIHRVTSKVVTVAHSISKDMKFDLGSTRNAVACAAVGTVLAQRTLEDDIHDVIYTPRKGDKVEGKLQIVLQALIDNGVNVKVKLKQRKLKKKTSSHLYNGLEDKRIYR
;
A
#
# COMPACT_ATOMS: atom_id res chain seq x y z
N MET A 1 -48.04 14.57 -46.76
CA MET A 1 -47.67 15.98 -46.51
C MET A 1 -48.17 16.29 -45.11
N ASN A 2 -47.38 16.50 -44.06
CA ASN A 2 -46.16 17.30 -43.95
C ASN A 2 -45.10 16.69 -43.01
N THR A 3 -43.86 16.93 -43.39
CA THR A 3 -42.60 16.80 -42.65
C THR A 3 -42.48 17.89 -41.59
N PHE A 4 -42.01 17.54 -40.39
CA PHE A 4 -41.33 18.49 -39.49
C PHE A 4 -40.10 17.80 -38.92
N THR A 5 -38.95 18.18 -39.45
CA THR A 5 -37.60 17.83 -39.05
C THR A 5 -37.27 18.51 -37.72
N GLY A 6 -36.93 17.72 -36.71
CA GLY A 6 -36.29 18.19 -35.48
C GLY A 6 -34.82 17.81 -35.51
N GLU A 7 -33.96 18.79 -35.80
CA GLU A 7 -32.53 18.73 -35.55
C GLU A 7 -32.30 18.44 -34.06
N MET A 8 -31.45 17.46 -33.76
CA MET A 8 -30.81 17.36 -32.45
C MET A 8 -29.32 17.52 -32.66
N ASP A 9 -28.86 18.67 -32.19
CA ASP A 9 -27.50 19.16 -32.27
C ASP A 9 -26.49 18.21 -31.65
N ASN A 10 -25.44 18.05 -32.42
CA ASN A 10 -24.16 17.48 -32.10
C ASN A 10 -23.46 18.33 -31.02
N LEU A 11 -23.43 17.86 -29.77
CA LEU A 11 -22.57 18.40 -28.72
C LEU A 11 -21.94 17.28 -27.88
N ASN A 12 -20.67 17.00 -28.19
CA ASN A 12 -19.58 16.70 -27.26
C ASN A 12 -19.86 15.75 -26.08
N ALA A 13 -19.46 14.49 -26.26
CA ALA A 13 -18.63 13.83 -25.26
C ALA A 13 -17.80 12.74 -25.96
N SER A 14 -16.51 13.00 -26.15
CA SER A 14 -15.52 11.96 -26.38
C SER A 14 -15.45 11.08 -25.12
N VAL A 15 -16.42 10.18 -24.98
CA VAL A 15 -16.38 9.09 -24.03
C VAL A 15 -15.30 8.14 -24.56
N VAL A 16 -14.05 8.47 -24.23
CA VAL A 16 -12.95 7.52 -24.24
C VAL A 16 -13.41 6.41 -23.31
N LYS A 17 -14.05 5.37 -23.86
CA LYS A 17 -14.33 4.12 -23.18
C LYS A 17 -12.99 3.67 -22.63
N LYS A 18 -12.74 3.94 -21.34
CA LYS A 18 -11.60 3.37 -20.63
C LYS A 18 -11.77 1.87 -20.79
N ARG A 19 -10.92 1.24 -21.62
CA ARG A 19 -10.88 -0.21 -21.75
C ARG A 19 -10.87 -0.77 -20.34
N GLU A 20 -11.94 -1.48 -20.00
CA GLU A 20 -12.01 -2.21 -18.75
C GLU A 20 -10.87 -3.21 -18.78
N ARG A 21 -9.87 -2.99 -17.93
CA ARG A 21 -8.66 -3.79 -17.96
C ARG A 21 -8.98 -5.12 -17.34
N THR A 22 -9.08 -6.17 -18.16
CA THR A 22 -9.16 -7.54 -17.68
C THR A 22 -7.95 -7.85 -16.81
N LEU A 23 -8.20 -8.43 -15.64
CA LEU A 23 -7.15 -8.88 -14.74
C LEU A 23 -6.32 -9.98 -15.42
N THR A 24 -5.00 -9.93 -15.25
CA THR A 24 -4.13 -10.99 -15.79
C THR A 24 -4.28 -12.27 -14.98
N PHE A 25 -3.93 -13.42 -15.58
CA PHE A 25 -3.92 -14.71 -14.87
C PHE A 25 -3.19 -14.62 -13.52
N ASN A 26 -1.99 -14.04 -13.50
CA ASN A 26 -1.21 -13.85 -12.27
C ASN A 26 -1.92 -12.97 -11.23
N GLN A 27 -2.75 -12.00 -11.65
CA GLN A 27 -3.53 -11.19 -10.71
C GLN A 27 -4.69 -11.98 -10.11
N LEU A 28 -5.32 -12.85 -10.89
CA LEU A 28 -6.40 -13.74 -10.47
C LEU A 28 -5.89 -14.86 -9.55
N THR A 29 -4.70 -15.40 -9.82
CA THR A 29 -4.14 -16.52 -9.04
C THR A 29 -3.31 -16.08 -7.83
N ALA A 30 -2.86 -14.83 -7.77
CA ALA A 30 -2.07 -14.31 -6.65
C ALA A 30 -2.68 -14.52 -5.24
N PRO A 31 -4.01 -14.46 -5.02
CA PRO A 31 -4.61 -14.81 -3.73
C PRO A 31 -4.44 -16.27 -3.32
N TYR A 32 -4.24 -17.20 -4.26
CA TYR A 32 -4.10 -18.63 -3.94
C TYR A 32 -2.65 -19.01 -3.66
N HIS A 33 -1.69 -18.36 -4.33
CA HIS A 33 -0.26 -18.54 -4.04
C HIS A 33 0.21 -17.78 -2.80
N TYR A 34 -0.43 -16.65 -2.51
CA TYR A 34 -0.12 -15.81 -1.36
C TYR A 34 -1.41 -15.43 -0.65
N PRO A 35 -1.99 -16.37 0.14
CA PRO A 35 -3.31 -16.22 0.72
C PRO A 35 -3.36 -15.20 1.84
N PHE A 36 -2.28 -14.99 2.57
CA PHE A 36 -2.27 -14.08 3.72
C PHE A 36 -1.72 -12.70 3.35
N CYS A 37 -2.44 -11.66 3.78
CA CYS A 37 -1.94 -10.29 3.74
C CYS A 37 -1.88 -9.67 5.12
N LEU A 38 -0.85 -8.86 5.33
CA LEU A 38 -0.66 -8.06 6.51
C LEU A 38 -1.36 -6.71 6.33
N ASP A 39 -2.21 -6.35 7.30
CA ASP A 39 -2.81 -5.02 7.40
C ASP A 39 -2.32 -4.32 8.68
N ILE A 40 -1.70 -3.16 8.51
CA ILE A 40 -1.17 -2.35 9.60
C ILE A 40 -1.90 -1.01 9.57
N TYR A 41 -2.46 -0.64 10.72
CA TYR A 41 -3.13 0.63 10.92
C TYR A 41 -2.51 1.34 12.13
N ILE A 42 -1.88 2.49 11.86
CA ILE A 42 -1.23 3.33 12.87
C ILE A 42 -2.03 4.62 12.97
N SER A 43 -2.70 4.81 14.11
CA SER A 43 -3.44 6.02 14.42
C SER A 43 -2.63 6.98 15.29
N LYS A 44 -3.25 8.12 15.63
CA LYS A 44 -2.68 9.06 16.60
C LYS A 44 -2.66 8.51 18.03
N ALA A 45 -3.42 7.46 18.34
CA ALA A 45 -3.60 6.95 19.70
C ALA A 45 -3.15 5.49 19.90
N SER A 46 -3.16 4.70 18.82
CA SER A 46 -2.91 3.26 18.89
C SER A 46 -2.31 2.71 17.60
N VAL A 47 -1.72 1.53 17.73
CA VAL A 47 -1.21 0.69 16.65
C VAL A 47 -1.99 -0.62 16.62
N ARG A 48 -2.58 -0.94 15.46
CA ARG A 48 -3.26 -2.21 15.15
C ARG A 48 -2.53 -2.90 14.01
N ALA A 49 -2.30 -4.19 14.13
CA ALA A 49 -1.81 -5.03 13.05
C ALA A 49 -2.58 -6.35 13.02
N CYS A 50 -2.90 -6.86 11.83
CA CYS A 50 -3.60 -8.13 11.69
C CYS A 50 -3.23 -8.84 10.38
N VAL A 51 -3.32 -10.16 10.41
CA VAL A 51 -3.17 -11.01 9.22
C VAL A 51 -4.57 -11.40 8.73
N ILE A 52 -4.81 -11.24 7.43
CA ILE A 52 -6.10 -11.48 6.80
C ILE A 52 -5.91 -12.49 5.67
N HIS A 53 -6.75 -13.51 5.65
CA HIS A 53 -6.83 -14.44 4.53
C HIS A 53 -7.61 -13.81 3.38
N ARG A 54 -6.94 -13.56 2.25
CA ARG A 54 -7.45 -12.77 1.12
C ARG A 54 -8.66 -13.38 0.42
N VAL A 55 -8.77 -14.71 0.38
CA VAL A 55 -9.88 -15.40 -0.32
C VAL A 55 -11.12 -15.44 0.55
N THR A 56 -10.97 -15.73 1.85
CA THR A 56 -12.11 -15.87 2.78
C THR A 56 -12.44 -14.56 3.50
N SER A 57 -11.60 -13.53 3.35
CA SER A 57 -11.68 -12.23 4.04
C SER A 57 -11.72 -12.34 5.58
N LYS A 58 -11.31 -13.50 6.12
CA LYS A 58 -11.25 -13.73 7.56
C LYS A 58 -9.97 -13.15 8.13
N VAL A 59 -10.09 -12.44 9.25
CA VAL A 59 -8.95 -12.04 10.06
C VAL A 59 -8.53 -13.25 10.86
N VAL A 60 -7.26 -13.65 10.72
CA VAL A 60 -6.74 -14.87 11.35
C VAL A 60 -6.10 -14.50 12.69
N THR A 61 -5.12 -13.61 12.66
CA THR A 61 -4.43 -13.11 13.85
C THR A 61 -4.53 -11.60 13.97
N VAL A 62 -4.59 -11.11 15.21
CA VAL A 62 -4.70 -9.69 15.54
C VAL A 62 -3.79 -9.35 16.71
N ALA A 63 -3.13 -8.21 16.63
CA ALA A 63 -2.47 -7.55 17.76
C ALA A 63 -2.84 -6.06 17.78
N HIS A 64 -3.16 -5.55 18.96
CA HIS A 64 -3.59 -4.17 19.11
C HIS A 64 -3.01 -3.59 20.40
N SER A 65 -2.28 -2.49 20.30
CA SER A 65 -1.64 -1.83 21.46
C SER A 65 -2.58 -1.43 22.61
N ILE A 66 -3.91 -1.39 22.39
CA ILE A 66 -4.92 -1.07 23.42
C ILE A 66 -5.68 -2.29 23.94
N SER A 67 -5.36 -3.49 23.43
CA SER A 67 -6.03 -4.70 23.88
C SER A 67 -5.61 -5.05 25.31
N LYS A 68 -6.48 -5.76 26.05
CA LYS A 68 -6.28 -6.01 27.49
C LYS A 68 -4.98 -6.78 27.77
N ASP A 69 -4.58 -7.61 26.84
CA ASP A 69 -3.36 -8.43 26.79
C ASP A 69 -2.07 -7.64 26.54
N MET A 70 -2.13 -6.34 26.23
CA MET A 70 -0.93 -5.53 25.96
C MET A 70 -0.93 -4.18 26.67
N LYS A 71 -2.10 -3.57 26.84
CA LYS A 71 -2.20 -2.16 27.25
C LYS A 71 -1.62 -1.87 28.63
N PHE A 72 -1.57 -2.87 29.51
CA PHE A 72 -1.08 -2.72 30.88
C PHE A 72 0.44 -2.90 30.97
N ASP A 73 1.02 -3.67 30.05
CA ASP A 73 2.47 -3.90 30.00
C ASP A 73 3.19 -2.77 29.25
N LEU A 74 2.45 -1.99 28.46
CA LEU A 74 2.98 -0.88 27.68
C LEU A 74 2.82 0.46 28.41
N GLY A 75 3.93 1.15 28.70
CA GLY A 75 3.91 2.52 29.23
C GLY A 75 3.32 3.57 28.28
N SER A 76 3.13 3.23 27.00
CA SER A 76 2.41 4.03 26.01
C SER A 76 1.92 3.15 24.87
N THR A 77 0.73 3.42 24.35
CA THR A 77 0.08 2.65 23.28
C THR A 77 0.54 3.04 21.86
N ARG A 78 1.47 3.99 21.74
CA ARG A 78 1.81 4.65 20.46
C ARG A 78 3.30 4.76 20.18
N ASN A 79 4.13 4.54 21.19
CA ASN A 79 5.58 4.72 21.09
C ASN A 79 6.21 3.63 20.21
N ALA A 80 7.50 3.81 19.87
CA ALA A 80 8.27 2.82 19.11
C ALA A 80 8.22 1.43 19.77
N VAL A 81 8.33 1.38 21.10
CA VAL A 81 8.22 0.14 21.90
C VAL A 81 6.88 -0.55 21.69
N ALA A 82 5.77 0.19 21.66
CA ALA A 82 4.45 -0.37 21.39
C ALA A 82 4.34 -0.94 19.97
N CYS A 83 4.97 -0.29 18.98
CA CYS A 83 5.01 -0.79 17.61
C CYS A 83 5.77 -2.13 17.53
N ALA A 84 6.93 -2.21 18.20
CA ALA A 84 7.73 -3.43 18.27
C ALA A 84 7.00 -4.56 19.00
N ALA A 85 6.36 -4.25 20.14
CA ALA A 85 5.56 -5.20 20.89
C ALA A 85 4.37 -5.72 20.08
N VAL A 86 3.66 -4.86 19.35
CA VAL A 86 2.56 -5.28 18.46
C VAL A 86 3.08 -6.20 17.36
N GLY A 87 4.23 -5.90 16.74
CA GLY A 87 4.83 -6.76 15.74
C GLY A 87 5.25 -8.13 16.30
N THR A 88 5.84 -8.14 17.49
CA THR A 88 6.28 -9.37 18.20
C THR A 88 5.11 -10.27 18.53
N VAL A 89 4.07 -9.73 19.18
CA VAL A 89 2.86 -10.48 19.56
C VAL A 89 2.12 -10.98 18.32
N LEU A 90 2.06 -10.17 17.26
CA LEU A 90 1.45 -10.62 16.01
C LEU A 90 2.24 -11.77 15.38
N ALA A 91 3.57 -11.70 15.38
CA ALA A 91 4.43 -12.75 14.83
C ALA A 91 4.19 -14.08 15.54
N GLN A 92 4.23 -14.07 16.87
CA GLN A 92 4.00 -15.26 17.71
C GLN A 92 2.66 -15.91 17.38
N ARG A 93 1.57 -15.14 17.42
CA ARG A 93 0.22 -15.63 17.09
C ARG A 93 0.12 -16.20 15.67
N THR A 94 0.85 -15.58 14.73
CA THR A 94 0.82 -15.99 13.31
C THR A 94 1.55 -17.31 13.11
N LEU A 95 2.65 -17.53 13.83
CA LEU A 95 3.37 -18.80 13.83
C LEU A 95 2.62 -19.91 14.58
N GLU A 96 1.89 -19.58 15.65
CA GLU A 96 1.00 -20.52 16.35
C GLU A 96 -0.09 -21.07 15.42
N ASP A 97 -0.55 -20.27 14.45
CA ASP A 97 -1.51 -20.66 13.42
C ASP A 97 -0.84 -21.29 12.16
N ASP A 98 0.45 -21.63 12.22
CA ASP A 98 1.25 -22.21 11.14
C ASP A 98 1.38 -21.31 9.88
N ILE A 99 1.30 -19.98 10.07
CA ILE A 99 1.43 -19.01 8.98
C ILE A 99 2.83 -18.38 9.03
N HIS A 100 3.59 -18.60 7.95
CA HIS A 100 4.98 -18.13 7.87
C HIS A 100 5.16 -16.98 6.86
N ASP A 101 4.37 -16.96 5.80
CA ASP A 101 4.48 -16.01 4.69
C ASP A 101 3.30 -15.04 4.65
N VAL A 102 3.59 -13.73 4.66
CA VAL A 102 2.57 -12.69 4.54
C VAL A 102 2.96 -11.61 3.53
N ILE A 103 1.97 -11.07 2.82
CA ILE A 103 2.18 -9.92 1.93
C ILE A 103 1.71 -8.64 2.59
N TYR A 104 2.61 -7.67 2.72
CA TYR A 104 2.22 -6.30 3.08
C TYR A 104 1.99 -5.45 1.82
N THR A 105 0.81 -4.86 1.71
CA THR A 105 0.49 -3.88 0.66
C THR A 105 0.28 -2.51 1.32
N PRO A 106 1.23 -1.56 1.18
CA PRO A 106 1.10 -0.23 1.76
C PRO A 106 -0.18 0.48 1.29
N ARG A 107 -0.86 1.19 2.20
CA ARG A 107 -2.03 1.99 1.85
C ARG A 107 -1.60 3.26 1.12
N LYS A 108 -2.56 3.95 0.50
CA LYS A 108 -2.28 5.17 -0.26
C LYS A 108 -1.75 6.25 0.69
N GLY A 109 -0.48 6.61 0.53
CA GLY A 109 0.19 7.63 1.35
C GLY A 109 1.11 7.05 2.43
N ASP A 110 1.07 5.74 2.66
CA ASP A 110 2.00 5.08 3.57
C ASP A 110 3.41 5.10 2.99
N LYS A 111 4.36 5.50 3.82
CA LYS A 111 5.80 5.32 3.59
C LYS A 111 6.30 4.27 4.55
N VAL A 112 7.11 3.33 4.06
CA VAL A 112 7.71 2.26 4.85
C VAL A 112 8.88 2.82 5.66
N GLU A 113 8.57 3.73 6.59
CA GLU A 113 9.52 4.48 7.40
C GLU A 113 8.97 4.62 8.82
N GLY A 114 9.85 4.82 9.80
CA GLY A 114 9.48 5.11 11.18
C GLY A 114 8.66 3.99 11.82
N LYS A 115 7.48 4.31 12.36
CA LYS A 115 6.65 3.35 13.10
C LYS A 115 6.24 2.13 12.27
N LEU A 116 5.93 2.35 11.00
CA LEU A 116 5.53 1.26 10.11
C LEU A 116 6.70 0.29 9.88
N GLN A 117 7.91 0.82 9.71
CA GLN A 117 9.13 0.04 9.59
C GLN A 117 9.40 -0.78 10.86
N ILE A 118 9.21 -0.19 12.05
CA ILE A 118 9.41 -0.90 13.33
C ILE A 118 8.49 -2.12 13.44
N VAL A 119 7.20 -1.99 13.07
CA VAL A 119 6.27 -3.13 13.10
C VAL A 119 6.72 -4.23 12.13
N LEU A 120 7.12 -3.85 10.91
CA LEU A 120 7.59 -4.81 9.89
C LEU A 120 8.88 -5.50 10.30
N GLN A 121 9.82 -4.76 10.88
CA GLN A 121 11.09 -5.32 11.36
C GLN A 121 10.84 -6.31 12.49
N ALA A 122 10.00 -5.96 13.47
CA ALA A 122 9.65 -6.87 14.56
C ALA A 122 9.01 -8.17 14.06
N LEU A 123 8.20 -8.15 13.00
CA LEU A 123 7.65 -9.37 12.40
C LEU A 123 8.75 -10.26 11.79
N ILE A 124 9.67 -9.65 11.05
CA ILE A 124 10.79 -10.35 10.40
C ILE A 124 11.74 -10.95 11.44
N ASP A 125 12.10 -10.18 12.46
CA ASP A 125 13.00 -10.60 13.53
C ASP A 125 12.43 -11.78 14.34
N ASN A 126 11.10 -11.90 14.41
CA ASN A 126 10.41 -13.01 15.06
C ASN A 126 10.03 -14.16 14.11
N GLY A 127 10.58 -14.18 12.88
CA GLY A 127 10.51 -15.36 12.00
C GLY A 127 9.38 -15.35 10.96
N VAL A 128 8.60 -14.27 10.83
CA VAL A 128 7.58 -14.15 9.78
C VAL A 128 8.18 -13.53 8.52
N ASN A 129 8.07 -14.20 7.37
CA ASN A 129 8.54 -13.68 6.10
C ASN A 129 7.55 -12.67 5.50
N VAL A 130 7.95 -11.39 5.47
CA VAL A 130 7.09 -10.30 5.00
C VAL A 130 7.52 -9.80 3.62
N LYS A 131 6.67 -10.03 2.62
CA LYS A 131 6.87 -9.50 1.26
C LYS A 131 6.15 -8.16 1.07
N VAL A 132 6.91 -7.08 0.91
CA VAL A 132 6.36 -5.73 0.70
C VAL A 132 6.09 -5.46 -0.78
N LYS A 133 4.83 -5.24 -1.14
CA LYS A 133 4.40 -4.92 -2.52
C LYS A 133 4.32 -3.41 -2.73
N LEU A 134 5.46 -2.78 -3.01
CA LEU A 134 5.51 -1.37 -3.38
C LEU A 134 4.88 -1.15 -4.77
N LYS A 135 3.77 -0.39 -4.85
CA LYS A 135 3.28 0.10 -6.14
C LYS A 135 4.24 1.20 -6.61
N GLN A 136 5.07 0.91 -7.60
CA GLN A 136 5.88 1.92 -8.27
C GLN A 136 4.96 3.06 -8.74
N ARG A 137 5.13 4.26 -8.15
CA ARG A 137 4.48 5.45 -8.69
C ARG A 137 5.16 5.75 -10.02
N LYS A 138 4.39 5.77 -11.12
CA LYS A 138 4.87 6.40 -12.35
C LYS A 138 5.17 7.85 -12.02
N LEU A 139 6.45 8.23 -11.99
CA LEU A 139 6.86 9.62 -11.87
C LEU A 139 6.24 10.36 -13.06
N LYS A 140 5.33 11.30 -12.82
CA LYS A 140 4.94 12.25 -13.88
C LYS A 140 6.19 13.07 -14.19
N LYS A 141 6.82 12.86 -15.35
CA LYS A 141 7.86 13.76 -15.86
C LYS A 141 7.26 15.18 -15.88
N LYS A 142 7.83 16.10 -15.11
CA LYS A 142 7.57 17.53 -15.30
C LYS A 142 8.24 17.88 -16.63
N THR A 143 7.45 18.23 -17.64
CA THR A 143 7.97 18.89 -18.85
C THR A 143 8.36 20.31 -18.44
N SER A 144 9.64 20.54 -18.17
CA SER A 144 10.22 21.88 -18.02
C SER A 144 10.52 22.44 -19.41
N SER A 145 9.50 23.00 -20.06
CA SER A 145 9.71 23.91 -21.19
C SER A 145 9.89 25.32 -20.63
N HIS A 146 11.15 25.79 -20.46
CA HIS A 146 11.57 27.21 -20.60
C HIS A 146 12.99 27.51 -20.09
N LEU A 147 13.73 28.29 -20.90
CA LEU A 147 15.00 29.02 -20.72
C LEU A 147 16.31 28.18 -20.67
N TYR A 148 17.37 28.45 -21.44
CA TYR A 148 17.91 29.73 -21.93
C TYR A 148 18.38 29.70 -23.41
N ASN A 149 18.08 30.80 -24.11
CA ASN A 149 18.86 31.32 -25.23
C ASN A 149 20.10 32.06 -24.70
N GLY A 150 21.17 32.06 -25.50
CA GLY A 150 22.14 33.16 -25.55
C GLY A 150 23.29 33.10 -24.54
N LEU A 151 24.47 32.69 -25.02
CA LEU A 151 25.76 33.24 -24.62
C LEU A 151 26.71 33.09 -25.82
N GLU A 152 26.92 34.22 -26.48
CA GLU A 152 27.93 34.45 -27.50
C GLU A 152 29.36 34.22 -26.94
N ASP A 153 30.17 33.56 -27.76
CA ASP A 153 31.53 33.95 -28.13
C ASP A 153 32.66 33.88 -27.08
N LYS A 154 33.58 32.91 -27.26
CA LYS A 154 35.03 33.11 -27.54
C LYS A 154 35.89 31.86 -27.24
N ARG A 155 36.85 31.65 -28.15
CA ARG A 155 38.05 30.77 -28.13
C ARG A 155 37.80 29.33 -28.63
N ILE A 156 38.13 29.00 -29.88
CA ILE A 156 39.48 28.88 -30.48
C ILE A 156 40.40 27.97 -29.65
N TYR A 157 40.47 26.69 -30.05
CA TYR A 157 41.68 25.86 -30.04
C TYR A 157 41.55 24.78 -31.13
N ARG A 158 41.89 25.14 -32.38
CA ARG A 158 42.88 24.47 -33.25
C ARG A 158 42.84 25.06 -34.64
#